data_AF-A0A3D4D8B4-F1
#
_entry.id   AF-A0A3D4D8B4-F1
#
_cell.length_a   1.000
_cell.length_b   1.000
_cell.length_c   1.000
_cell.angle_alpha   90.00
_cell.angle_beta   90.00
_cell.angle_gamma   90.00
#
_symmetry.space_group_name_H-M   'P 1'
#
loop_
_entity.id
_entity.type
_entity.pdbx_description
1 polymer ?
#
loop_
_entity_poly.entity_id
_entity_poly.type
_entity_poly.pdbx_seq_one_letter_code
_entity_poly.pdbx_strand_id
1 'polypeptide(L)'
;MFRKEMIHQKKKGATMARERAYRKFQLTINNPLEHGFTHEIIRQNLEQLKSCLYWCLCDEIGEHGTPHTHIYAAFKNAVMFSTIQQRFYGAHIEAAKGSHRENRDYIRKEGKWRDTDKAETNLPETFEESCELPTESDRRVKQSEAILTMIEDGASDSEIIRAYPSAMNHLKSIEQARQTLLEEKYGREWREVDVTYIWGETGVGKTRSVVEKHGYRNVFRVTNYTHPFDGYKGQDVILFDEFRSSLKFSDMLAFIDGHPVMLPCRYADKVACYTKVYIISNIPLEKQYPLVQVEEPAGYAAFLRRINEKYEMLADDAAAPF
;
A
#
# COMPACT_ATOMS: atom_id res chain seq x y z
N MET A 1 -63.38 22.10 -19.93
CA MET A 1 -61.95 22.12 -19.52
C MET A 1 -61.72 20.98 -18.54
N PHE A 2 -61.51 19.76 -19.01
CA PHE A 2 -61.08 18.62 -18.17
C PHE A 2 -60.15 17.73 -18.99
N ARG A 3 -58.89 17.71 -18.56
CA ARG A 3 -57.73 17.07 -19.20
C ARG A 3 -57.73 15.60 -18.79
N LYS A 4 -57.86 14.66 -19.74
CA LYS A 4 -57.63 13.23 -19.49
C LYS A 4 -56.12 13.00 -19.42
N GLU A 5 -55.60 12.68 -18.25
CA GLU A 5 -54.22 12.24 -18.05
C GLU A 5 -54.05 10.81 -18.62
N MET A 6 -53.18 10.66 -19.62
CA MET A 6 -52.69 9.36 -20.06
C MET A 6 -51.59 8.91 -19.09
N ILE A 7 -51.90 7.88 -18.29
CA ILE A 7 -50.90 7.18 -17.47
C ILE A 7 -50.02 6.35 -18.42
N HIS A 8 -48.79 6.83 -18.63
CA HIS A 8 -47.76 6.10 -19.35
C HIS A 8 -47.21 5.00 -18.44
N GLN A 9 -47.69 3.76 -18.60
CA GLN A 9 -47.08 2.59 -17.97
C GLN A 9 -45.66 2.40 -18.54
N LYS A 10 -44.64 2.83 -17.78
CA LYS A 10 -43.25 2.45 -18.02
C LYS A 10 -43.13 0.93 -17.91
N LYS A 11 -42.92 0.25 -19.05
CA LYS A 11 -42.43 -1.13 -19.08
C LYS A 11 -41.13 -1.17 -18.26
N LYS A 12 -41.14 -1.91 -17.15
CA LYS A 12 -39.93 -2.29 -16.41
C LYS A 12 -39.02 -3.04 -17.39
N GLY A 13 -37.93 -2.41 -17.80
CA GLY A 13 -36.86 -3.08 -18.53
C GLY A 13 -36.30 -4.20 -17.66
N ALA A 14 -36.38 -5.43 -18.15
CA ALA A 14 -35.67 -6.54 -17.55
C ALA A 14 -34.18 -6.15 -17.48
N THR A 15 -33.62 -6.13 -16.28
CA THR A 15 -32.19 -5.93 -16.07
C THR A 15 -31.48 -7.16 -16.63
N MET A 16 -31.04 -7.09 -17.89
CA MET A 16 -30.18 -8.10 -18.50
C MET A 16 -28.97 -8.31 -17.60
N ALA A 17 -28.74 -9.55 -17.16
CA ALA A 17 -27.54 -9.90 -16.41
C ALA A 17 -26.31 -9.41 -17.19
N ARG A 18 -25.43 -8.67 -16.52
CA ARG A 18 -24.23 -8.10 -17.15
C ARG A 18 -23.41 -9.25 -17.73
N GLU A 19 -23.24 -9.24 -19.04
CA GLU A 19 -22.48 -10.26 -19.75
C GLU A 19 -21.04 -10.29 -19.23
N ARG A 20 -20.50 -11.49 -19.01
CA ARG A 20 -19.16 -11.65 -18.43
C ARG A 20 -18.10 -11.50 -19.53
N ALA A 21 -17.13 -10.63 -19.27
CA ALA A 21 -15.96 -10.44 -20.13
C ALA A 21 -14.72 -11.04 -19.47
N TYR A 22 -13.90 -11.74 -20.25
CA TYR A 22 -12.68 -12.38 -19.78
C TYR A 22 -11.50 -12.00 -20.67
N ARG A 23 -10.28 -12.13 -20.12
CA ARG A 23 -9.04 -11.89 -20.87
C ARG A 23 -8.36 -13.17 -21.36
N LYS A 24 -8.79 -14.33 -20.86
CA LYS A 24 -8.21 -15.63 -21.20
C LYS A 24 -9.33 -16.62 -21.42
N PHE A 25 -9.27 -17.37 -22.50
CA PHE A 25 -10.26 -18.37 -22.88
C PHE A 25 -9.58 -19.69 -23.23
N GLN A 26 -10.22 -20.79 -22.85
CA GLN A 26 -9.96 -22.11 -23.42
C GLN A 26 -11.16 -22.51 -24.27
N LEU A 27 -10.88 -23.05 -25.45
CA LEU A 27 -11.91 -23.56 -26.34
C LEU A 27 -11.61 -25.00 -26.69
N THR A 28 -12.66 -25.79 -26.87
CA THR A 28 -12.58 -27.15 -27.43
C THR A 28 -13.60 -27.26 -28.55
N ILE A 29 -13.14 -27.57 -29.76
CA ILE A 29 -13.99 -27.78 -30.93
C ILE A 29 -14.00 -29.27 -31.21
N ASN A 30 -15.14 -29.92 -30.99
CA ASN A 30 -15.34 -31.32 -31.37
C ASN A 30 -15.60 -31.39 -32.87
N ASN A 31 -15.08 -32.41 -33.57
CA ASN A 31 -15.22 -32.58 -35.02
C ASN A 31 -14.96 -31.30 -35.82
N PRO A 32 -13.78 -30.66 -35.65
CA PRO A 32 -13.50 -29.32 -36.18
C PRO A 32 -13.76 -29.22 -37.69
N LEU A 33 -13.39 -30.25 -38.47
CA LEU A 33 -13.61 -30.30 -39.91
C LEU A 33 -15.10 -30.37 -40.30
N GLU A 34 -15.93 -31.09 -39.54
CA GLU A 34 -17.38 -31.16 -39.80
C GLU A 34 -18.07 -29.81 -39.58
N HIS A 35 -17.55 -29.03 -38.64
CA HIS A 35 -18.02 -27.68 -38.32
C HIS A 35 -17.32 -26.58 -39.14
N GLY A 36 -16.47 -26.94 -40.10
CA GLY A 36 -15.76 -25.99 -40.96
C GLY A 36 -14.66 -25.19 -40.26
N PHE A 37 -14.17 -25.66 -39.10
CA PHE A 37 -13.06 -25.07 -38.37
C PHE A 37 -11.75 -25.77 -38.72
N THR A 38 -11.19 -25.47 -39.89
CA THR A 38 -9.77 -25.81 -40.15
C THR A 38 -8.86 -24.92 -39.30
N HIS A 39 -7.61 -25.33 -39.07
CA HIS A 39 -6.61 -24.49 -38.38
C HIS A 39 -6.48 -23.10 -39.00
N GLU A 40 -6.54 -23.02 -40.33
CA GLU A 40 -6.52 -21.76 -41.07
C GLU A 40 -7.68 -20.82 -40.66
N ILE A 41 -8.90 -21.36 -40.58
CA ILE A 41 -10.09 -20.59 -40.20
C ILE A 41 -10.02 -20.18 -38.72
N ILE A 42 -9.55 -21.08 -37.85
CA ILE A 42 -9.36 -20.79 -36.42
C ILE A 42 -8.36 -19.63 -36.26
N ARG A 43 -7.21 -19.71 -36.93
CA ARG A 43 -6.18 -18.66 -36.94
C ARG A 43 -6.75 -17.33 -37.41
N GLN A 44 -7.42 -17.29 -38.56
CA GLN A 44 -8.03 -16.08 -39.10
C GLN A 44 -9.05 -15.46 -38.13
N ASN A 45 -9.86 -16.29 -37.47
CA ASN A 45 -10.84 -15.82 -36.48
C ASN A 45 -10.17 -15.18 -35.24
N LEU A 46 -9.04 -15.72 -34.80
CA LEU A 46 -8.26 -15.20 -33.67
C LEU A 46 -7.51 -13.92 -34.05
N GLU A 47 -6.92 -13.85 -35.24
CA GLU A 47 -6.17 -12.69 -35.73
C GLU A 47 -7.07 -11.47 -36.02
N GLN A 48 -8.32 -11.70 -36.43
CA GLN A 48 -9.31 -10.63 -36.60
C GLN A 48 -9.70 -9.96 -35.28
N LEU A 49 -9.50 -10.63 -34.14
CA LEU A 49 -9.69 -10.03 -32.82
C LEU A 49 -8.46 -9.18 -32.50
N LYS A 50 -8.50 -7.88 -32.84
CA LYS A 50 -7.37 -6.93 -32.63
C LYS A 50 -6.79 -6.86 -31.21
N SER A 51 -7.53 -7.31 -30.20
CA SER A 51 -7.05 -7.38 -28.81
C SER A 51 -6.38 -8.71 -28.47
N CYS A 52 -6.33 -9.69 -29.37
CA CYS A 52 -5.66 -10.97 -29.18
C CYS A 52 -4.15 -10.73 -29.07
N LEU A 53 -3.60 -11.11 -27.92
CA LEU A 53 -2.17 -10.99 -27.63
C LEU A 53 -1.42 -12.28 -27.99
N TYR A 54 -2.04 -13.42 -27.74
CA TYR A 54 -1.44 -14.74 -27.92
C TYR A 54 -2.52 -15.78 -28.10
N TRP A 55 -2.27 -16.74 -28.98
CA TRP A 55 -3.04 -17.97 -29.03
C TRP A 55 -2.15 -19.17 -29.33
N CYS A 56 -2.60 -20.34 -28.90
CA CYS A 56 -2.07 -21.61 -29.35
C CYS A 56 -3.18 -22.65 -29.49
N LEU A 57 -2.97 -23.62 -30.36
CA LEU A 57 -3.91 -24.69 -30.61
C LEU A 57 -3.20 -26.02 -30.88
N CYS A 58 -3.89 -27.13 -30.63
CA CYS A 58 -3.39 -28.48 -30.88
C CYS A 58 -4.58 -29.42 -31.09
N ASP A 59 -4.43 -30.36 -32.02
CA ASP A 59 -5.41 -31.42 -32.22
C ASP A 59 -5.19 -32.58 -31.23
N GLU A 60 -6.29 -33.24 -30.89
CA GLU A 60 -6.37 -34.41 -30.03
C GLU A 60 -7.40 -35.39 -30.60
N ILE A 61 -7.16 -36.69 -30.40
CA ILE A 61 -8.12 -37.74 -30.71
C ILE A 61 -8.67 -38.30 -29.40
N GLY A 62 -9.94 -38.02 -29.08
CA GLY A 62 -10.58 -38.52 -27.87
C GLY A 62 -10.68 -40.05 -27.84
N GLU A 63 -10.98 -40.63 -26.68
CA GLU A 63 -11.03 -42.10 -26.46
C GLU A 63 -11.92 -42.87 -27.46
N HIS A 64 -12.94 -42.22 -28.03
CA HIS A 64 -13.83 -42.80 -29.04
C HIS A 64 -13.43 -42.50 -30.49
N GLY A 65 -12.20 -42.03 -30.73
CA GLY A 65 -11.71 -41.67 -32.06
C GLY A 65 -12.25 -40.33 -32.58
N THR A 66 -12.85 -39.51 -31.72
CA THR A 66 -13.42 -38.21 -32.09
C THR A 66 -12.31 -37.15 -32.14
N PRO A 67 -12.10 -36.47 -33.28
CA PRO A 67 -11.12 -35.41 -33.36
C PRO A 67 -11.59 -34.15 -32.63
N HIS A 68 -10.70 -33.54 -31.85
CA HIS A 68 -10.92 -32.30 -31.12
C HIS A 68 -9.77 -31.33 -31.39
N THR A 69 -10.07 -30.04 -31.56
CA THR A 69 -9.03 -28.99 -31.51
C THR A 69 -9.17 -28.22 -30.20
N HIS A 70 -8.12 -28.26 -29.38
CA HIS A 70 -8.01 -27.44 -28.17
C HIS A 70 -7.32 -26.12 -28.48
N ILE A 71 -7.87 -25.02 -27.96
CA ILE A 71 -7.35 -23.68 -28.22
C ILE A 71 -7.22 -22.93 -26.90
N TYR A 72 -6.12 -22.21 -26.74
CA TYR A 72 -5.97 -21.19 -25.72
C TYR A 72 -5.82 -19.82 -26.38
N ALA A 73 -6.57 -18.82 -25.90
CA ALA A 73 -6.48 -17.45 -26.40
C ALA A 73 -6.40 -16.44 -25.25
N ALA A 74 -5.46 -15.50 -25.36
CA ALA A 74 -5.22 -14.43 -24.40
C ALA A 74 -5.39 -13.06 -25.06
N PHE A 75 -6.02 -12.12 -24.35
CA PHE A 75 -6.39 -10.81 -24.86
C PHE A 75 -5.88 -9.67 -23.97
N LYS A 76 -5.49 -8.56 -24.61
CA LYS A 76 -5.04 -7.32 -23.95
C LYS A 76 -6.14 -6.70 -23.10
N ASN A 77 -7.34 -6.67 -23.65
CA ASN A 77 -8.55 -6.16 -23.01
C ASN A 77 -9.54 -7.31 -22.82
N ALA A 78 -10.44 -7.17 -21.85
CA ALA A 78 -11.47 -8.19 -21.62
C ALA A 78 -12.42 -8.24 -22.84
N VAL A 79 -12.64 -9.45 -23.36
CA VAL A 79 -13.55 -9.74 -24.48
C VAL A 79 -14.79 -10.42 -23.93
N MET A 80 -15.96 -10.07 -24.46
CA MET A 80 -17.24 -10.66 -24.05
C MET A 80 -17.33 -12.13 -24.45
N PHE A 81 -17.94 -12.95 -23.58
CA PHE A 81 -18.15 -14.37 -23.87
C PHE A 81 -18.92 -14.57 -25.19
N SER A 82 -19.97 -13.78 -25.47
CA SER A 82 -20.73 -13.84 -26.72
C SER A 82 -19.89 -13.55 -27.95
N THR A 83 -18.90 -12.65 -27.85
CA THR A 83 -18.02 -12.34 -28.99
C THR A 83 -17.19 -13.56 -29.40
N ILE A 84 -16.70 -14.32 -28.42
CA ILE A 84 -15.99 -15.57 -28.68
C ILE A 84 -16.96 -16.64 -29.18
N GLN A 85 -18.13 -16.77 -28.56
CA GLN A 85 -19.17 -17.74 -28.94
C GLN A 85 -19.70 -17.52 -30.38
N GLN A 86 -19.82 -16.26 -30.82
CA GLN A 86 -20.24 -15.93 -32.18
C GLN A 86 -19.19 -16.32 -33.23
N ARG A 87 -17.90 -16.17 -32.90
CA ARG A 87 -16.79 -16.51 -33.81
C ARG A 87 -16.51 -18.02 -33.86
N PHE A 88 -16.69 -18.69 -32.73
CA PHE A 88 -16.47 -20.13 -32.57
C PHE A 88 -17.79 -20.82 -32.23
N TYR A 89 -18.78 -20.66 -33.09
CA TYR A 89 -20.11 -21.23 -32.86
C TYR A 89 -20.05 -22.75 -32.78
N GLY A 90 -20.59 -23.33 -31.71
CA GLY A 90 -20.54 -24.76 -31.43
C GLY A 90 -19.32 -25.22 -30.61
N ALA A 91 -18.34 -24.35 -30.40
CA ALA A 91 -17.21 -24.66 -29.52
C ALA A 91 -17.63 -24.66 -28.04
N HIS A 92 -17.02 -25.54 -27.26
CA HIS A 92 -17.08 -25.48 -25.81
C HIS A 92 -16.08 -24.42 -25.31
N ILE A 93 -16.58 -23.35 -24.70
CA ILE A 93 -15.77 -22.18 -24.33
C ILE A 93 -15.82 -21.99 -22.81
N GLU A 94 -14.64 -21.85 -22.20
CA GLU A 94 -14.50 -21.56 -20.78
C GLU A 94 -13.55 -20.39 -20.53
N ALA A 95 -13.74 -19.70 -19.41
CA ALA A 95 -12.79 -18.72 -18.92
C ALA A 95 -11.56 -19.43 -18.36
N ALA A 96 -10.40 -19.20 -18.98
CA ALA A 96 -9.18 -19.87 -18.60
C ALA A 96 -8.64 -19.34 -17.25
N LYS A 97 -8.16 -20.27 -16.42
CA LYS A 97 -7.49 -19.99 -15.14
C LYS A 97 -6.00 -20.29 -15.26
N GLY A 98 -5.20 -19.76 -14.32
CA GLY A 98 -3.76 -19.96 -14.30
C GLY A 98 -2.99 -19.04 -15.25
N SER A 99 -1.69 -19.32 -15.34
CA SER A 99 -0.71 -18.58 -16.14
C SER A 99 -0.80 -18.90 -17.63
N HIS A 100 -0.34 -17.99 -18.49
CA HIS A 100 -0.19 -18.24 -19.93
C HIS A 100 0.64 -19.52 -20.17
N ARG A 101 1.71 -19.71 -19.39
CA ARG A 101 2.57 -20.90 -19.48
C ARG A 101 1.82 -22.18 -19.10
N GLU A 102 1.10 -22.20 -17.98
CA GLU A 102 0.31 -23.36 -17.58
C GLU A 102 -0.76 -23.74 -18.61
N ASN A 103 -1.35 -22.76 -19.30
CA ASN A 103 -2.34 -23.01 -20.34
C ASN A 103 -1.70 -23.52 -21.63
N ARG A 104 -0.57 -22.94 -22.07
CA ARG A 104 0.19 -23.45 -23.22
C ARG A 104 0.66 -24.88 -22.98
N ASP A 105 1.21 -25.15 -21.79
CA ASP A 105 1.67 -26.49 -21.39
C ASP A 105 0.50 -27.48 -21.32
N TYR A 106 -0.71 -27.02 -20.97
CA TYR A 106 -1.93 -27.83 -21.05
C TYR A 106 -2.32 -28.17 -22.49
N ILE A 107 -2.30 -27.21 -23.42
CA ILE A 107 -2.61 -27.46 -24.85
C ILE A 107 -1.61 -28.43 -25.48
N ARG A 108 -0.31 -28.29 -25.17
CA ARG A 108 0.72 -29.25 -25.63
C ARG A 108 0.74 -30.55 -24.83
N LYS A 109 0.04 -30.60 -23.69
CA LYS A 109 0.11 -31.65 -22.68
C LYS A 109 1.56 -31.98 -22.27
N GLU A 110 2.35 -30.93 -22.12
CA GLU A 110 3.74 -30.98 -21.67
C GLU A 110 3.85 -30.75 -20.15
N GLY A 111 5.07 -30.92 -19.61
CA GLY A 111 5.35 -30.70 -18.19
C GLY A 111 4.59 -31.69 -17.31
N LYS A 112 3.75 -31.19 -16.40
CA LYS A 112 2.98 -32.01 -15.45
C LYS A 112 1.93 -32.93 -16.09
N TRP A 113 1.62 -32.72 -17.37
CA TRP A 113 0.63 -33.50 -18.12
C TRP A 113 1.27 -34.60 -18.99
N ARG A 114 2.60 -34.61 -19.09
CA ARG A 114 3.35 -35.51 -19.97
C ARG A 114 3.13 -36.99 -19.65
N ASP A 115 2.98 -37.31 -18.36
CA ASP A 115 2.83 -38.68 -17.86
C ASP A 115 1.36 -39.04 -17.57
N THR A 116 0.41 -38.35 -18.19
CA THR A 116 -1.02 -38.62 -18.05
C THR A 116 -1.57 -39.28 -19.31
N ASP A 117 -2.62 -40.09 -19.18
CA ASP A 117 -3.31 -40.74 -20.32
C ASP A 117 -3.73 -39.72 -21.40
N LYS A 118 -3.92 -38.46 -21.00
CA LYS A 118 -4.21 -37.36 -21.91
C LYS A 118 -3.05 -37.06 -22.86
N ALA A 119 -1.78 -37.25 -22.48
CA ALA A 119 -0.67 -37.00 -23.41
C ALA A 119 -0.68 -37.96 -24.60
N GLU A 120 -1.17 -39.20 -24.42
CA GLU A 120 -1.22 -40.22 -25.48
C GLU A 120 -2.23 -39.89 -26.59
N THR A 121 -3.27 -39.11 -26.27
CA THR A 121 -4.31 -38.69 -27.23
C THR A 121 -3.97 -37.40 -27.97
N ASN A 122 -2.88 -36.71 -27.59
CA ASN A 122 -2.47 -35.47 -28.24
C ASN A 122 -1.78 -35.74 -29.58
N LEU A 123 -1.88 -34.79 -30.51
CA LEU A 123 -1.13 -34.79 -31.78
C LEU A 123 -0.14 -33.60 -31.79
N PRO A 124 1.03 -33.70 -31.11
CA PRO A 124 1.94 -32.56 -30.93
C PRO A 124 2.46 -31.94 -32.23
N GLU A 125 2.48 -32.70 -33.31
CA GLU A 125 2.87 -32.26 -34.65
C GLU A 125 1.90 -31.24 -35.27
N THR A 126 0.67 -31.17 -34.75
CA THR A 126 -0.37 -30.22 -35.19
C THR A 126 -0.34 -28.91 -34.41
N PHE A 127 0.57 -28.78 -33.43
CA PHE A 127 0.61 -27.62 -32.57
C PHE A 127 0.99 -26.34 -33.33
N GLU A 128 0.20 -25.29 -33.13
CA GLU A 128 0.45 -23.95 -33.68
C GLU A 128 0.38 -22.88 -32.59
N GLU A 129 1.20 -21.85 -32.68
CA GLU A 129 1.13 -20.67 -31.81
C GLU A 129 1.42 -19.37 -32.56
N SER A 130 0.81 -18.28 -32.10
CA SER A 130 0.81 -16.99 -32.81
C SER A 130 2.12 -16.21 -32.73
N CYS A 131 2.81 -16.32 -31.60
CA CYS A 131 4.00 -15.55 -31.26
C CYS A 131 4.63 -16.14 -29.98
N GLU A 132 5.69 -15.50 -29.48
CA GLU A 132 6.24 -15.85 -28.17
C GLU A 132 5.23 -15.63 -27.04
N LEU A 133 5.27 -16.50 -26.03
CA LEU A 133 4.37 -16.45 -24.89
C LEU A 133 4.48 -15.08 -24.20
N PRO A 134 3.37 -14.34 -24.03
CA PRO A 134 3.42 -13.01 -23.43
C PRO A 134 3.88 -13.12 -21.97
N THR A 135 4.79 -12.22 -21.59
CA THR A 135 5.26 -12.10 -20.21
C THR A 135 4.08 -11.79 -19.30
N GLU A 136 3.82 -12.67 -18.34
CA GLU A 136 2.90 -12.36 -17.27
C GLU A 136 3.54 -11.34 -16.34
N SER A 137 2.81 -10.27 -16.02
CA SER A 137 3.20 -9.41 -14.91
C SER A 137 3.14 -10.28 -13.66
N ASP A 138 4.30 -10.57 -13.08
CA ASP A 138 4.46 -11.39 -11.89
C ASP A 138 3.82 -10.67 -10.68
N ARG A 139 2.49 -10.71 -10.61
CA ARG A 139 1.68 -10.10 -9.55
C ARG A 139 1.82 -10.84 -8.21
N ARG A 140 2.77 -11.79 -8.11
CA ARG A 140 2.91 -12.73 -6.99
C ARG A 140 3.82 -12.27 -5.86
N VAL A 141 4.51 -11.13 -5.99
CA VAL A 141 4.64 -10.23 -4.84
C VAL A 141 3.63 -9.14 -5.08
N LYS A 142 2.50 -9.18 -4.36
CA LYS A 142 1.54 -8.09 -4.50
C LYS A 142 2.30 -6.83 -4.12
N GLN A 143 2.26 -5.81 -4.96
CA GLN A 143 2.89 -4.53 -4.69
C GLN A 143 2.61 -4.03 -3.25
N SER A 144 1.43 -4.34 -2.71
CA SER A 144 1.06 -4.07 -1.31
C SER A 144 1.92 -4.77 -0.27
N GLU A 145 2.32 -6.03 -0.51
CA GLU A 145 3.19 -6.80 0.40
C GLU A 145 4.60 -6.21 0.42
N ALA A 146 5.16 -5.87 -0.73
CA ALA A 146 6.46 -5.21 -0.80
C ALA A 146 6.44 -3.82 -0.14
N ILE A 147 5.39 -3.03 -0.37
CA ILE A 147 5.21 -1.74 0.31
C ILE A 147 5.09 -1.94 1.82
N LEU A 148 4.38 -2.97 2.29
CA LEU A 148 4.26 -3.27 3.71
C LEU A 148 5.62 -3.57 4.34
N THR A 149 6.44 -4.43 3.72
CA THR A 149 7.80 -4.72 4.18
C THR A 149 8.65 -3.44 4.22
N MET A 150 8.57 -2.59 3.20
CA MET A 150 9.26 -1.29 3.22
C MET A 150 8.82 -0.40 4.39
N ILE A 151 7.54 -0.42 4.77
CA ILE A 151 7.04 0.34 5.93
C ILE A 151 7.62 -0.21 7.23
N GLU A 152 7.63 -1.54 7.39
CA GLU A 152 8.20 -2.23 8.56
C GLU A 152 9.70 -1.96 8.70
N ASP A 153 10.42 -1.91 7.58
CA ASP A 153 11.85 -1.56 7.51
C ASP A 153 12.13 -0.06 7.72
N GLY A 154 11.09 0.75 7.93
CA GLY A 154 11.21 2.18 8.21
C GLY A 154 11.45 3.06 6.99
N ALA A 155 11.20 2.57 5.77
CA ALA A 155 11.34 3.36 4.56
C ALA A 155 10.40 4.58 4.58
N SER A 156 10.90 5.71 4.10
CA SER A 156 10.16 6.94 3.94
C SER A 156 9.16 6.85 2.79
N ASP A 157 8.11 7.68 2.84
CA ASP A 157 7.12 7.76 1.77
C ASP A 157 7.77 8.07 0.41
N SER A 158 8.86 8.85 0.41
CA SER A 158 9.62 9.15 -0.81
C SER A 158 10.35 7.93 -1.38
N GLU A 159 10.89 7.06 -0.54
CA GLU A 159 11.53 5.82 -0.98
C GLU A 159 10.49 4.84 -1.53
N ILE A 160 9.35 4.73 -0.85
CA ILE A 160 8.22 3.93 -1.31
C ILE A 160 7.70 4.43 -2.67
N ILE A 161 7.51 5.74 -2.86
CA ILE A 161 7.09 6.31 -4.15
C ILE A 161 8.13 6.04 -5.25
N ARG A 162 9.44 6.17 -4.96
CA ARG A 162 10.48 5.92 -5.97
C ARG A 162 10.53 4.46 -6.40
N ALA A 163 10.37 3.53 -5.46
CA ALA A 163 10.30 2.10 -5.76
C ALA A 163 8.99 1.73 -6.47
N TYR A 164 7.89 2.36 -6.05
CA TYR A 164 6.53 2.07 -6.51
C TYR A 164 5.75 3.36 -6.79
N PRO A 165 5.88 3.98 -7.98
CA PRO A 165 5.25 5.27 -8.27
C PRO A 165 3.72 5.30 -8.09
N SER A 166 3.03 4.18 -8.32
CA SER A 166 1.57 4.09 -8.08
C SER A 166 1.18 4.24 -6.61
N ALA A 167 2.11 4.06 -5.67
CA ALA A 167 1.90 4.29 -4.23
C ALA A 167 1.52 5.75 -3.93
N MET A 168 1.84 6.71 -4.81
CA MET A 168 1.46 8.11 -4.63
C MET A 168 -0.05 8.31 -4.49
N ASN A 169 -0.85 7.43 -5.10
CA ASN A 169 -2.32 7.47 -5.02
C ASN A 169 -2.87 6.91 -3.70
N HIS A 170 -2.01 6.28 -2.89
CA HIS A 170 -2.38 5.55 -1.68
C HIS A 170 -1.62 6.03 -0.43
N LEU A 171 -1.02 7.22 -0.47
CA LEU A 171 -0.21 7.76 0.64
C LEU A 171 -0.95 7.79 1.98
N LYS A 172 -2.25 8.14 1.98
CA LYS A 172 -3.06 8.14 3.20
C LYS A 172 -3.17 6.75 3.82
N SER A 173 -3.36 5.72 3.01
CA SER A 173 -3.44 4.33 3.47
C SER A 173 -2.09 3.82 3.96
N ILE A 174 -1.00 4.23 3.31
CA ILE A 174 0.38 3.94 3.74
C ILE A 174 0.66 4.57 5.09
N GLU A 175 0.30 5.84 5.28
CA GLU A 175 0.44 6.55 6.54
C GLU A 175 -0.39 5.89 7.66
N GLN A 176 -1.62 5.49 7.36
CA GLN A 176 -2.47 4.77 8.30
C GLN A 176 -1.86 3.42 8.70
N ALA A 177 -1.40 2.61 7.73
CA ALA A 177 -0.72 1.35 8.01
C ALA A 177 0.51 1.54 8.89
N ARG A 178 1.32 2.58 8.61
CA ARG A 178 2.48 2.94 9.44
C ARG A 178 2.07 3.27 10.87
N GLN A 179 1.02 4.08 11.06
CA GLN A 179 0.53 4.40 12.41
C GLN A 179 0.04 3.15 13.15
N THR A 180 -0.69 2.24 12.49
CA THR A 180 -1.13 0.97 13.09
C THR A 180 0.04 0.11 13.57
N LEU A 181 1.11 0.00 12.76
CA LEU A 181 2.31 -0.75 13.15
C LEU A 181 3.05 -0.08 14.32
N LEU A 182 3.13 1.25 14.34
CA LEU A 182 3.72 1.99 15.45
C LEU A 182 2.90 1.85 16.73
N GLU A 183 1.57 1.88 16.64
CA GLU A 183 0.66 1.69 17.78
C GLU A 183 0.84 0.32 18.41
N GLU A 184 0.91 -0.72 17.59
CA GLU A 184 1.18 -2.09 18.02
C GLU A 184 2.54 -2.20 18.75
N LYS A 185 3.56 -1.51 18.23
CA LYS A 185 4.92 -1.53 18.79
C LYS A 185 5.05 -0.74 20.09
N TYR A 186 4.52 0.49 20.15
CA TYR A 186 4.71 1.41 21.27
C TYR A 186 3.52 1.44 22.25
N GLY A 187 2.42 0.78 21.93
CA GLY A 187 1.21 0.71 22.76
C GLY A 187 1.25 -0.34 23.87
N ARG A 188 2.21 -1.27 23.83
CA ARG A 188 2.23 -2.46 24.70
C ARG A 188 3.21 -2.38 25.86
N GLU A 189 4.21 -1.54 25.77
CA GLU A 189 5.36 -1.55 26.67
C GLU A 189 5.66 -0.15 27.20
N TRP A 190 6.37 -0.12 28.33
CA TRP A 190 6.90 1.13 28.87
C TRP A 190 8.01 1.65 27.96
N ARG A 191 7.91 2.92 27.55
CA ARG A 191 8.93 3.60 26.77
C ARG A 191 9.99 4.17 27.71
N GLU A 192 11.25 3.84 27.46
CA GLU A 192 12.37 4.52 28.10
C GLU A 192 12.54 5.90 27.46
N VAL A 193 12.12 6.94 28.18
CA VAL A 193 12.17 8.33 27.73
C VAL A 193 13.24 9.08 28.51
N ASP A 194 14.23 9.61 27.79
CA ASP A 194 15.26 10.49 28.33
C ASP A 194 14.91 11.95 28.05
N VAL A 195 14.80 12.75 29.09
CA VAL A 195 14.28 14.12 29.05
C VAL A 195 15.38 15.10 29.46
N THR A 196 15.78 15.95 28.52
CA THR A 196 16.77 17.00 28.74
C THR A 196 16.11 18.37 28.69
N TYR A 197 16.29 19.16 29.74
CA TYR A 197 15.88 20.56 29.78
C TYR A 197 17.09 21.47 29.52
N ILE A 198 16.99 22.36 28.52
CA ILE A 198 18.05 23.30 28.16
C ILE A 198 17.49 24.72 28.21
N TRP A 199 18.08 25.58 29.03
CA TRP A 199 17.74 27.01 29.06
C TRP A 199 18.95 27.89 28.78
N GLY A 200 18.71 29.16 28.51
CA GLY A 200 19.75 30.15 28.24
C GLY A 200 19.20 31.31 27.42
N GLU A 201 20.01 32.33 27.18
CA GLU A 201 19.58 33.47 26.37
C GLU A 201 19.25 33.08 24.92
N THR A 202 18.54 33.96 24.21
CA THR A 202 18.29 33.73 22.78
C THR A 202 19.60 33.79 21.99
N GLY A 203 19.69 33.07 20.87
CA GLY A 203 20.87 33.13 20.00
C GLY A 203 22.08 32.31 20.45
N VAL A 204 22.08 31.69 21.65
CA VAL A 204 23.20 30.86 22.15
C VAL A 204 23.30 29.47 21.50
N GLY A 205 22.46 29.15 20.50
CA GLY A 205 22.57 27.91 19.74
C GLY A 205 21.84 26.67 20.30
N LYS A 206 20.97 26.82 21.32
CA LYS A 206 20.23 25.70 21.97
C LYS A 206 19.54 24.75 20.97
N THR A 207 18.73 25.30 20.07
CA THR A 207 17.97 24.51 19.09
C THR A 207 18.90 23.83 18.09
N ARG A 208 19.94 24.55 17.67
CA ARG A 208 20.92 24.06 16.69
C ARG A 208 21.70 22.87 17.24
N SER A 209 22.16 22.93 18.49
CA SER A 209 22.94 21.85 19.11
C SER A 209 22.17 20.53 19.15
N VAL A 210 20.88 20.55 19.51
CA VAL A 210 20.02 19.36 19.51
C VAL A 210 19.80 18.81 18.10
N VAL A 211 19.48 19.69 17.14
CA VAL A 211 19.17 19.28 15.76
C VAL A 211 20.39 18.72 15.03
N GLU A 212 21.57 19.34 15.21
CA GLU A 212 22.82 18.85 14.62
C GLU A 212 23.28 17.54 15.27
N LYS A 213 23.09 17.36 16.58
CA LYS A 213 23.44 16.14 17.32
C LYS A 213 22.68 14.91 16.82
N HIS A 214 21.37 15.05 16.56
CA HIS A 214 20.50 13.91 16.24
C HIS A 214 20.15 13.78 14.76
N GLY A 215 20.45 14.82 13.97
CA GLY A 215 20.14 14.90 12.55
C GLY A 215 18.74 15.46 12.27
N TYR A 216 18.65 16.36 11.30
CA TYR A 216 17.44 17.12 10.98
C TYR A 216 16.17 16.27 10.70
N ARG A 217 16.32 15.07 10.16
CA ARG A 217 15.17 14.19 9.85
C ARG A 217 14.65 13.44 11.09
N ASN A 218 15.50 13.23 12.08
CA ASN A 218 15.19 12.45 13.28
C ASN A 218 14.64 13.30 14.42
N VAL A 219 14.67 14.62 14.28
CA VAL A 219 14.16 15.57 15.28
C VAL A 219 12.84 16.17 14.80
N PHE A 220 11.77 15.87 15.52
CA PHE A 220 10.51 16.60 15.37
C PHE A 220 10.49 17.82 16.26
N ARG A 221 10.37 19.01 15.65
CA ARG A 221 10.34 20.28 16.36
C ARG A 221 8.91 20.75 16.58
N VAL A 222 8.53 20.90 17.85
CA VAL A 222 7.30 21.55 18.27
C VAL A 222 7.58 23.04 18.39
N THR A 223 7.18 23.80 17.37
CA THR A 223 7.28 25.27 17.33
C THR A 223 5.91 25.97 17.37
N ASN A 224 4.83 25.23 17.09
CA ASN A 224 3.45 25.70 17.16
C ASN A 224 2.70 24.93 18.25
N TYR A 225 2.37 25.58 19.35
CA TYR A 225 1.71 24.92 20.48
C TYR A 225 0.18 24.82 20.35
N THR A 226 -0.42 25.38 19.30
CA THR A 226 -1.88 25.23 19.03
C THR A 226 -2.20 23.85 18.46
N HIS A 227 -1.35 23.36 17.55
CA HIS A 227 -1.47 22.02 16.93
C HIS A 227 -0.09 21.35 16.91
N PRO A 228 0.45 20.99 18.09
CA PRO A 228 1.87 20.68 18.26
C PRO A 228 2.36 19.45 17.51
N PHE A 229 1.48 18.52 17.18
CA PHE A 229 1.88 17.20 16.70
C PHE A 229 1.44 16.86 15.27
N ASP A 230 0.77 17.78 14.55
CA ASP A 230 0.26 17.52 13.19
C ASP A 230 1.34 17.07 12.20
N GLY A 231 2.58 17.54 12.40
CA GLY A 231 3.73 17.19 11.56
C GLY A 231 4.55 16.00 12.07
N TYR A 232 4.17 15.39 13.18
CA TYR A 232 4.91 14.27 13.76
C TYR A 232 4.72 13.01 12.91
N LYS A 233 5.84 12.37 12.57
CA LYS A 233 5.91 11.20 11.68
C LYS A 233 6.60 10.00 12.33
N GLY A 234 6.65 9.94 13.66
CA GLY A 234 7.31 8.85 14.39
C GLY A 234 8.81 9.07 14.57
N GLN A 235 9.28 10.32 14.59
CA GLN A 235 10.67 10.65 14.89
C GLN A 235 11.06 10.16 16.30
N ASP A 236 12.31 9.70 16.45
CA ASP A 236 12.87 9.21 17.73
C ASP A 236 13.12 10.35 18.74
N VAL A 237 13.31 11.58 18.24
CA VAL A 237 13.58 12.76 19.06
C VAL A 237 12.45 13.77 18.90
N ILE A 238 11.90 14.23 20.01
CA ILE A 238 10.98 15.38 20.05
C ILE A 238 11.64 16.56 20.76
N LEU A 239 11.50 17.74 20.16
CA LEU A 239 12.06 18.99 20.65
C LEU A 239 10.95 20.01 20.85
N PHE A 240 10.62 20.32 22.10
CA PHE A 240 9.76 21.43 22.48
C PHE A 240 10.57 22.72 22.47
N ASP A 241 10.47 23.45 21.36
CA ASP A 241 11.28 24.64 21.09
C ASP A 241 10.60 25.88 21.68
N GLU A 242 11.39 26.82 22.20
CA GLU A 242 10.91 28.05 22.87
C GLU A 242 9.81 27.82 23.93
N PHE A 243 9.87 26.71 24.65
CA PHE A 243 8.85 26.30 25.61
C PHE A 243 8.72 27.25 26.81
N ARG A 244 7.51 27.77 27.06
CA ARG A 244 7.21 28.67 28.19
C ARG A 244 5.89 28.30 28.84
N SER A 245 5.82 27.10 29.38
CA SER A 245 4.59 26.52 29.96
C SER A 245 3.42 26.56 28.97
N SER A 246 3.75 26.39 27.68
CA SER A 246 2.84 26.62 26.55
C SER A 246 1.83 25.49 26.33
N LEU A 247 2.01 24.38 27.05
CA LEU A 247 1.09 23.24 27.10
C LEU A 247 0.47 23.14 28.48
N LYS A 248 -0.73 22.54 28.58
CA LYS A 248 -1.31 22.20 29.88
C LYS A 248 -0.35 21.28 30.63
N PHE A 249 -0.26 21.46 31.95
CA PHE A 249 0.67 20.73 32.79
C PHE A 249 0.45 19.22 32.75
N SER A 250 -0.81 18.78 32.77
CA SER A 250 -1.19 17.36 32.62
C SER A 250 -0.69 16.74 31.32
N ASP A 251 -0.84 17.49 30.22
CA ASP A 251 -0.47 17.01 28.88
C ASP A 251 1.05 16.93 28.78
N MET A 252 1.75 17.96 29.26
CA MET A 252 3.20 17.98 29.31
C MET A 252 3.75 16.79 30.11
N LEU A 253 3.18 16.50 31.30
CA LEU A 253 3.54 15.33 32.10
C LEU A 253 3.36 14.02 31.32
N ALA A 254 2.24 13.85 30.62
CA ALA A 254 1.98 12.65 29.81
C ALA A 254 2.97 12.50 28.65
N PHE A 255 3.37 13.61 28.01
CA PHE A 255 4.31 13.58 26.89
C PHE A 255 5.76 13.26 27.31
N ILE A 256 6.16 13.58 28.53
CA ILE A 256 7.50 13.20 29.04
C ILE A 256 7.49 11.91 29.87
N ASP A 257 6.35 11.25 29.99
CA ASP A 257 6.25 9.98 30.70
C ASP A 257 6.56 8.80 29.78
N GLY A 258 6.90 7.66 30.38
CA GLY A 258 7.14 6.42 29.64
C GLY A 258 5.86 5.66 29.25
N HIS A 259 4.69 6.06 29.75
CA HIS A 259 3.44 5.45 29.33
C HIS A 259 3.19 5.65 27.82
N PRO A 260 2.58 4.67 27.14
CA PRO A 260 2.06 4.86 25.80
C PRO A 260 1.08 6.03 25.76
N VAL A 261 1.26 6.94 24.80
CA VAL A 261 0.42 8.12 24.67
C VAL A 261 0.15 8.42 23.20
N MET A 262 -1.09 8.81 22.92
CA MET A 262 -1.51 9.33 21.63
C MET A 262 -1.37 10.85 21.64
N LEU A 263 -0.66 11.36 20.65
CA LEU A 263 -0.43 12.78 20.44
C LEU A 263 -1.63 13.38 19.70
N PRO A 264 -2.33 14.35 20.31
CA PRO A 264 -3.53 14.92 19.73
C PRO A 264 -3.22 15.74 18.48
N CYS A 265 -3.90 15.42 17.39
CA CYS A 265 -3.76 16.10 16.08
C CYS A 265 -5.12 16.51 15.53
N ARG A 266 -5.14 17.43 14.55
CA ARG A 266 -6.42 17.90 13.99
C ARG A 266 -7.21 16.83 13.22
N TYR A 267 -6.52 15.89 12.58
CA TYR A 267 -7.15 14.92 11.68
C TYR A 267 -7.12 13.49 12.22
N ALA A 268 -5.95 13.06 12.70
CA ALA A 268 -5.74 11.75 13.26
C ALA A 268 -4.57 11.82 14.22
N ASP A 269 -4.81 11.34 15.44
CA ASP A 269 -3.79 11.29 16.49
C ASP A 269 -2.61 10.41 16.05
N LYS A 270 -1.44 10.71 16.62
CA LYS A 270 -0.19 10.02 16.29
C LYS A 270 0.35 9.30 17.51
N VAL A 271 0.87 8.10 17.33
CA VAL A 271 1.49 7.35 18.44
C VAL A 271 2.80 8.02 18.83
N ALA A 272 3.02 8.34 20.11
CA ALA A 272 4.31 8.83 20.56
C ALA A 272 5.37 7.72 20.49
N CYS A 273 6.33 7.86 19.57
CA CYS A 273 7.39 6.88 19.33
C CYS A 273 8.77 7.35 19.81
N TYR A 274 8.86 8.60 20.26
CA TYR A 274 10.13 9.21 20.66
C TYR A 274 10.64 8.59 21.97
N THR A 275 11.96 8.47 22.05
CA THR A 275 12.70 8.05 23.25
C THR A 275 13.50 9.19 23.86
N LYS A 276 13.69 10.30 23.12
CA LYS A 276 14.44 11.48 23.59
C LYS A 276 13.58 12.72 23.50
N VAL A 277 13.45 13.42 24.60
CA VAL A 277 12.69 14.66 24.71
C VAL A 277 13.65 15.79 25.07
N TYR A 278 13.67 16.83 24.25
CA TYR A 278 14.35 18.07 24.56
C TYR A 278 13.30 19.15 24.84
N ILE A 279 13.49 19.88 25.93
CA ILE A 279 12.69 21.06 26.25
C ILE A 279 13.64 22.25 26.24
N ILE A 280 13.48 23.13 25.27
CA ILE A 280 14.32 24.33 25.12
C ILE A 280 13.54 25.55 25.58
N SER A 281 14.13 26.35 26.44
CA SER A 281 13.52 27.58 26.94
C SER A 281 14.50 28.75 27.06
N ASN A 282 13.95 29.95 27.21
CA ASN A 282 14.72 31.13 27.62
C ASN A 282 14.58 31.40 29.13
N ILE A 283 13.78 30.62 29.85
CA ILE A 283 13.64 30.73 31.30
C ILE A 283 14.18 29.46 31.96
N PRO A 284 14.76 29.57 33.17
CA PRO A 284 15.15 28.40 33.95
C PRO A 284 13.93 27.56 34.32
N LEU A 285 14.16 26.28 34.60
CA LEU A 285 13.12 25.29 34.86
C LEU A 285 12.22 25.68 36.03
N GLU A 286 12.78 26.29 37.07
CA GLU A 286 12.12 26.75 38.29
C GLU A 286 11.09 27.86 38.02
N LYS A 287 11.15 28.51 36.86
CA LYS A 287 10.17 29.51 36.43
C LYS A 287 9.04 28.93 35.58
N GLN A 288 9.09 27.64 35.26
CA GLN A 288 8.02 26.96 34.52
C GLN A 288 6.86 26.60 35.46
N TYR A 289 5.63 26.76 34.98
CA TYR A 289 4.40 26.42 35.70
C TYR A 289 4.29 27.01 37.12
N PRO A 290 4.45 28.34 37.30
CA PRO A 290 4.51 28.96 38.63
C PRO A 290 3.25 28.73 39.48
N LEU A 291 2.06 28.67 38.86
CA LEU A 291 0.82 28.41 39.58
C LEU A 291 0.76 26.97 40.11
N VAL A 292 1.15 25.99 39.29
CA VAL A 292 1.19 24.57 39.68
C VAL A 292 2.18 24.34 40.82
N GLN A 293 3.29 25.08 40.85
CA GLN A 293 4.24 25.00 41.96
C GLN A 293 3.62 25.36 43.32
N VAL A 294 2.65 26.30 43.32
CA VAL A 294 1.97 26.76 44.53
C VAL A 294 0.78 25.85 44.86
N GLU A 295 -0.07 25.57 43.88
CA GLU A 295 -1.33 24.85 44.09
C GLU A 295 -1.13 23.33 44.19
N GLU A 296 -0.18 22.77 43.44
CA GLU A 296 0.10 21.34 43.37
C GLU A 296 1.60 21.01 43.45
N PRO A 297 2.28 21.28 44.58
CA PRO A 297 3.73 21.06 44.73
C PRO A 297 4.17 19.63 44.41
N ALA A 298 3.34 18.64 44.77
CA ALA A 298 3.61 17.23 44.47
C ALA A 298 3.56 16.92 42.97
N GLY A 299 2.67 17.58 42.23
CA GLY A 299 2.59 17.52 40.78
C GLY A 299 3.84 18.09 40.13
N TYR A 300 4.27 19.27 40.56
CA TYR A 300 5.52 19.87 40.07
C TYR A 300 6.75 19.03 40.40
N ALA A 301 6.82 18.42 41.60
CA ALA A 301 7.88 17.47 41.92
C ALA A 301 7.90 16.25 40.98
N ALA A 302 6.73 15.80 40.52
CA ALA A 302 6.62 14.72 39.54
C ALA A 302 7.11 15.12 38.13
N PHE A 303 6.97 16.39 37.76
CA PHE A 303 7.57 16.95 36.55
C PHE A 303 9.10 16.98 36.65
N LEU A 304 9.64 17.46 37.78
CA LEU A 304 11.08 17.51 38.00
C LEU A 304 11.75 16.12 37.98
N ARG A 305 11.10 15.09 38.53
CA ARG A 305 11.62 13.70 38.53
C ARG A 305 11.70 13.08 37.15
N ARG A 306 10.89 13.55 36.20
CA ARG A 306 10.90 13.07 34.81
C ARG A 306 11.92 13.79 33.94
N ILE A 307 12.56 14.83 34.44
CA ILE A 307 13.63 15.55 33.74
C ILE A 307 14.97 14.98 34.22
N ASN A 308 15.61 14.19 33.36
CA ASN A 308 16.87 13.50 33.63
C ASN A 308 18.05 14.46 33.72
N GLU A 309 18.12 15.39 32.77
CA GLU A 309 19.26 16.31 32.63
C GLU A 309 18.81 17.76 32.47
N LYS A 310 19.62 18.69 32.99
CA LYS A 310 19.34 20.12 33.05
C LYS A 310 20.61 20.89 32.71
N TYR A 311 20.57 21.71 31.67
CA TYR A 311 21.72 22.49 31.22
C TYR A 311 21.35 23.96 31.01
N GLU A 312 22.19 24.84 31.53
CA GLU A 312 22.24 26.24 31.12
C GLU A 312 23.24 26.39 29.98
N MET A 313 22.77 26.87 28.83
CA MET A 313 23.62 27.18 27.69
C MET A 313 23.95 28.67 27.74
N LEU A 314 25.22 28.94 27.99
CA LEU A 314 25.78 30.29 27.95
C LEU A 314 26.17 30.65 26.52
N ALA A 315 26.33 31.94 26.24
CA ALA A 315 26.94 32.38 24.99
C ALA A 315 28.35 31.81 24.90
N ASP A 316 28.78 31.43 23.70
CA ASP A 316 30.21 31.17 23.46
C ASP A 316 30.97 32.45 23.79
N ASP A 317 31.88 32.39 24.77
CA ASP A 317 32.84 33.44 25.08
C ASP A 317 33.86 33.57 23.93
N ALA A 318 33.40 33.89 22.72
CA ALA A 318 34.25 34.32 21.61
C ALA A 318 34.78 35.76 21.82
N ALA A 319 34.62 36.32 23.02
CA ALA A 319 35.08 37.64 23.44
C ALA A 319 35.97 37.58 24.70
N ALA A 320 36.77 36.53 24.88
CA ALA A 320 37.98 36.66 25.69
C ALA A 320 39.00 37.47 24.88
N PRO A 321 39.33 38.72 25.26
CA PRO A 321 40.33 39.50 24.56
C PRO A 321 41.70 38.81 24.74
N PHE A 322 42.36 38.52 23.62
CA PHE A 322 43.80 38.26 23.59
C PHE A 322 44.57 39.51 24.02
#